data_AF-K2BWX0-F1
#
_entry.id   AF-K2BWX0-F1
#
_cell.length_a   1.000
_cell.length_b   1.000
_cell.length_c   1.000
_cell.angle_alpha   90.00
_cell.angle_beta   90.00
_cell.angle_gamma   90.00
#
_symmetry.space_group_name_H-M   'P 1'
#
loop_
_entity.id
_entity.type
_entity.pdbx_description
1 polymer ?
#
loop_
_entity_poly.entity_id
_entity_poly.type
_entity_poly.pdbx_seq_one_letter_code
_entity_poly.pdbx_strand_id
1 'polypeptide(L)'
;PVGLLATLVLCNQKFDTFVYSREPNTDMRAKIVTALGATYFSAQNATLKDIIKKQNVPGVAKTPEVVANANSLHTQPASTVAINNKIIGNLDVIFDATGASRLAFEATDLLGFNGIFVWTGIPGRQDPVDINAGTFMQNVVLKNQNLVGSVNAGHEDFRSAIQNLGELSQSLNELLSPLIKRYTVDKYADLLLQPPVANTLKSAISFS
;
A
#
# COMPACT_ATOMS: atom_id res chain seq x y z
N PRO A 1 1.26 -0.13 10.05
CA PRO A 1 2.73 0.14 10.08
C PRO A 1 3.48 -0.53 8.92
N VAL A 2 3.15 -1.78 8.56
CA VAL A 2 3.86 -2.55 7.50
C VAL A 2 3.99 -1.77 6.19
N GLY A 3 2.90 -1.16 5.69
CA GLY A 3 2.96 -0.35 4.47
C GLY A 3 3.97 0.81 4.52
N LEU A 4 4.10 1.51 5.66
CA LEU A 4 5.09 2.59 5.80
C LEU A 4 6.54 2.06 5.82
N LEU A 5 6.77 0.88 6.38
CA LEU A 5 8.08 0.25 6.38
C LEU A 5 8.45 -0.22 4.96
N ALA A 6 7.49 -0.73 4.20
CA ALA A 6 7.69 -1.02 2.79
C ALA A 6 8.01 0.26 2.00
N THR A 7 7.34 1.38 2.28
CA THR A 7 7.67 2.69 1.69
C THR A 7 9.12 3.07 1.97
N LEU A 8 9.58 2.95 3.22
CA LEU A 8 10.99 3.23 3.57
C LEU A 8 11.96 2.41 2.72
N VAL A 9 11.76 1.09 2.66
CA VAL A 9 12.64 0.19 1.91
C VAL A 9 12.64 0.55 0.43
N LEU A 10 11.47 0.75 -0.18
CA LEU A 10 11.34 1.11 -1.60
C LEU A 10 12.01 2.45 -1.92
N CYS A 11 11.83 3.47 -1.08
CA CYS A 11 12.50 4.76 -1.22
C CYS A 11 14.03 4.62 -1.08
N ASN A 12 14.53 3.82 -0.13
CA ASN A 12 15.97 3.58 0.03
C ASN A 12 16.55 2.87 -1.21
N GLN A 13 15.80 1.94 -1.79
CA GLN A 13 16.11 1.25 -3.06
C GLN A 13 15.85 2.11 -4.32
N LYS A 14 15.53 3.39 -4.15
CA LYS A 14 15.34 4.38 -5.23
C LYS A 14 14.17 4.12 -6.17
N PHE A 15 13.15 3.40 -5.71
CA PHE A 15 11.89 3.31 -6.43
C PHE A 15 11.13 4.64 -6.37
N ASP A 16 10.52 5.04 -7.49
CA ASP A 16 9.49 6.07 -7.49
C ASP A 16 8.25 5.52 -6.77
N THR A 17 8.04 5.98 -5.54
CA THR A 17 7.19 5.30 -4.57
C THR A 17 5.91 6.08 -4.32
N PHE A 18 4.79 5.39 -4.42
CA PHE A 18 3.45 5.93 -4.20
C PHE A 18 2.74 5.15 -3.09
N VAL A 19 2.02 5.84 -2.22
CA VAL A 19 1.22 5.24 -1.14
C VAL A 19 -0.23 5.63 -1.32
N TYR A 20 -1.11 4.64 -1.39
CA TYR A 20 -2.56 4.83 -1.40
C TYR A 20 -3.15 4.34 -0.08
N SER A 21 -3.89 5.20 0.63
CA SER A 21 -4.56 4.82 1.88
C SER A 21 -5.83 5.62 2.12
N ARG A 22 -6.66 5.18 3.07
CA ARG A 22 -7.98 5.80 3.36
C ARG A 22 -7.88 7.12 4.10
N GLU A 23 -6.76 7.39 4.73
CA GLU A 23 -6.59 8.54 5.61
C GLU A 23 -6.31 9.82 4.83
N PRO A 24 -6.78 10.97 5.33
CA PRO A 24 -6.65 12.23 4.61
C PRO A 24 -5.18 12.62 4.44
N ASN A 25 -4.90 13.51 3.48
CA ASN A 25 -3.54 14.02 3.25
C ASN A 25 -2.96 14.80 4.45
N THR A 26 -3.80 15.18 5.41
CA THR A 26 -3.38 15.83 6.67
C THR A 26 -2.93 14.85 7.74
N ASP A 27 -3.15 13.55 7.55
CA ASP A 27 -2.78 12.49 8.48
C ASP A 27 -1.25 12.41 8.65
N MET A 28 -0.81 12.01 9.84
CA MET A 28 0.62 11.83 10.12
C MET A 28 1.30 10.81 9.20
N ARG A 29 0.57 9.79 8.74
CA ARG A 29 1.08 8.80 7.79
C ARG A 29 1.43 9.46 6.46
N ALA A 30 0.59 10.37 5.98
CA ALA A 30 0.88 11.14 4.78
C ALA A 30 2.14 11.99 4.98
N LYS A 31 2.31 12.63 6.13
CA LYS A 31 3.52 13.40 6.46
C LYS A 31 4.79 12.54 6.47
N ILE A 32 4.72 11.33 7.04
CA ILE A 32 5.84 10.37 7.04
C ILE A 32 6.19 9.93 5.63
N VAL A 33 5.18 9.59 4.82
CA VAL A 33 5.37 9.19 3.41
C VAL A 33 6.05 10.30 2.62
N THR A 34 5.60 11.54 2.76
CA THR A 34 6.23 12.69 2.09
C THR A 34 7.66 12.92 2.60
N ALA A 35 7.91 12.78 3.90
CA ALA A 35 9.25 12.91 4.47
C ALA A 35 10.23 11.81 4.01
N LEU A 36 9.71 10.63 3.65
CA LEU A 36 10.46 9.55 3.01
C LEU A 36 10.78 9.82 1.52
N GLY A 37 10.17 10.84 0.92
CA GLY A 37 10.30 11.16 -0.50
C GLY A 37 9.29 10.44 -1.41
N ALA A 38 8.26 9.82 -0.83
CA ALA A 38 7.18 9.17 -1.58
C ALA A 38 5.97 10.11 -1.76
N THR A 39 5.14 9.81 -2.77
CA THR A 39 3.88 10.52 -3.01
C THR A 39 2.72 9.82 -2.33
N TYR A 40 1.92 10.57 -1.56
CA TYR A 40 0.74 10.04 -0.86
C TYR A 40 -0.57 10.40 -1.57
N PHE A 41 -1.45 9.41 -1.73
CA PHE A 41 -2.81 9.55 -2.23
C PHE A 41 -3.83 9.10 -1.19
N SER A 42 -4.72 10.00 -0.82
CA SER A 42 -5.90 9.67 -0.01
C SER A 42 -7.04 9.13 -0.88
N ALA A 43 -7.59 7.99 -0.47
CA ALA A 43 -8.79 7.40 -1.05
C ALA A 43 -10.05 8.27 -0.87
N GLN A 44 -10.01 9.28 0.00
CA GLN A 44 -11.10 10.26 0.14
C GLN A 44 -11.18 11.21 -1.04
N ASN A 45 -10.07 11.35 -1.78
CA ASN A 45 -9.91 12.35 -2.83
C ASN A 45 -9.83 11.73 -4.23
N ALA A 46 -9.43 10.46 -4.34
CA ALA A 46 -9.24 9.77 -5.61
C ALA A 46 -9.38 8.25 -5.49
N THR A 47 -9.89 7.60 -6.53
CA THR A 47 -9.84 6.14 -6.67
C THR A 47 -8.52 5.71 -7.32
N LEU A 48 -8.17 4.42 -7.21
CA LEU A 48 -7.01 3.87 -7.92
C LEU A 48 -7.05 4.13 -9.44
N LYS A 49 -8.25 4.10 -10.03
CA LYS A 49 -8.47 4.38 -11.46
C LYS A 49 -8.21 5.84 -11.82
N ASP A 50 -8.44 6.77 -10.90
CA ASP A 50 -8.20 8.20 -11.13
C ASP A 50 -6.70 8.54 -11.09
N ILE A 51 -5.96 7.82 -10.24
CA ILE A 51 -4.54 8.05 -9.97
C ILE A 51 -3.65 7.50 -11.08
N ILE A 52 -4.02 6.39 -11.71
CA ILE A 52 -3.20 5.71 -12.72
C ILE A 52 -3.86 5.79 -14.09
N LYS A 53 -3.24 6.52 -15.02
CA LYS A 53 -3.64 6.50 -16.43
C LYS A 53 -2.84 5.44 -17.16
N LYS A 54 -3.42 4.26 -17.37
CA LYS A 54 -2.80 3.17 -18.16
C LYS A 54 -2.33 3.69 -19.51
N GLN A 55 -1.07 3.44 -19.84
CA GLN A 55 -0.58 3.61 -21.21
C GLN A 55 -0.74 2.29 -21.97
N ASN A 56 -1.34 2.36 -23.16
CA ASN A 56 -1.30 1.25 -24.11
C ASN A 56 0.14 1.13 -24.64
N VAL A 57 0.81 0.02 -24.34
CA VAL A 57 2.15 -0.27 -24.87
C VAL A 57 2.02 -0.71 -26.34
N PRO A 58 2.69 -0.05 -27.30
CA PRO A 58 2.68 -0.46 -28.71
C PRO A 58 3.32 -1.85 -28.89
N GLY A 59 2.70 -2.72 -29.71
CA GLY A 59 3.26 -4.03 -30.07
C GLY A 59 2.82 -5.21 -29.20
N VAL A 60 2.11 -4.96 -28.11
CA VAL A 60 1.35 -5.98 -27.36
C VAL A 60 -0.03 -6.07 -28.00
N ALA A 61 -0.55 -7.30 -28.18
CA ALA A 61 -1.96 -7.49 -28.54
C ALA A 61 -2.82 -6.59 -27.65
N LYS A 62 -3.67 -5.75 -28.27
CA LYS A 62 -4.63 -4.93 -27.52
C LYS A 62 -5.31 -5.88 -26.54
N THR A 63 -5.23 -5.58 -25.24
CA THR A 63 -6.10 -6.23 -24.25
C THR A 63 -7.50 -6.16 -24.84
N PRO A 64 -8.21 -7.29 -25.05
CA PRO A 64 -9.56 -7.23 -25.60
C PRO A 64 -10.34 -6.23 -24.75
N GLU A 65 -10.93 -5.22 -25.39
CA GLU A 65 -11.89 -4.38 -24.69
C GLU A 65 -12.95 -5.33 -24.14
N VAL A 66 -12.99 -5.45 -22.82
CA VAL A 66 -14.06 -6.15 -22.13
C VAL A 66 -15.33 -5.38 -22.50
N VAL A 67 -16.16 -5.99 -23.33
CA VAL A 67 -17.52 -5.50 -23.58
C VAL A 67 -18.19 -5.43 -22.21
N ALA A 68 -18.41 -4.20 -21.75
CA ALA A 68 -19.06 -3.96 -20.47
C ALA A 68 -20.48 -4.53 -20.56
N ASN A 69 -20.73 -5.64 -19.86
CA ASN A 69 -22.10 -5.99 -19.51
C ASN A 69 -22.55 -4.98 -18.45
N ALA A 70 -23.31 -3.99 -18.92
CA ALA A 70 -24.03 -3.04 -18.11
C ALA A 70 -25.00 -3.82 -17.21
N ASN A 71 -24.67 -3.93 -15.91
CA ASN A 71 -25.61 -3.91 -14.79
C ASN A 71 -24.89 -4.12 -13.46
N SER A 72 -24.53 -3.03 -12.78
CA SER A 72 -24.62 -2.95 -11.32
C SER A 72 -24.53 -1.49 -10.86
N LEU A 73 -25.49 -1.11 -10.03
CA LEU A 73 -25.91 0.24 -9.65
C LEU A 73 -24.90 1.03 -8.80
N HIS A 74 -24.97 2.36 -8.96
CA HIS A 74 -24.75 3.45 -7.98
C HIS A 74 -23.47 3.51 -7.13
N THR A 75 -22.66 4.55 -7.36
CA THR A 75 -22.58 5.75 -6.49
C THR A 75 -22.05 6.96 -7.28
N GLN A 76 -22.56 8.15 -6.95
CA GLN A 76 -22.33 9.47 -7.57
C GLN A 76 -20.84 9.82 -7.80
N PRO A 77 -20.48 10.64 -8.82
CA PRO A 77 -19.10 11.09 -8.99
C PRO A 77 -18.74 12.08 -7.88
N ALA A 78 -17.73 11.74 -7.08
CA ALA A 78 -17.06 12.72 -6.23
C ALA A 78 -16.49 13.83 -7.12
N SER A 79 -16.69 15.08 -6.69
CA SER A 79 -16.11 16.29 -7.27
C SER A 79 -14.66 16.09 -7.72
N THR A 80 -14.39 16.29 -9.00
CA THR A 80 -13.06 16.12 -9.62
C THR A 80 -12.09 17.18 -9.08
N VAL A 81 -11.45 16.91 -7.94
CA VAL A 81 -10.27 17.66 -7.51
C VAL A 81 -9.16 17.34 -8.49
N ALA A 82 -8.54 18.37 -9.09
CA ALA A 82 -7.38 18.19 -9.94
C ALA A 82 -6.25 17.53 -9.13
N ILE A 83 -6.04 16.24 -9.33
CA ILE A 83 -4.90 15.49 -8.78
C ILE A 83 -3.66 15.89 -9.55
N ASN A 84 -2.90 16.83 -8.96
CA ASN A 84 -1.50 17.03 -9.32
C ASN A 84 -0.76 15.74 -8.90
N ASN A 85 0.00 15.13 -9.81
CA ASN A 85 0.73 13.85 -9.66
C ASN A 85 -0.10 12.60 -10.01
N LYS A 86 -0.53 12.45 -11.26
CA LYS A 86 -0.96 11.13 -11.77
C LYS A 86 0.25 10.23 -11.96
N ILE A 87 0.11 8.96 -11.64
CA ILE A 87 1.11 7.94 -11.99
C ILE A 87 1.03 7.74 -13.51
N ILE A 88 2.15 7.98 -14.19
CA ILE A 88 2.27 7.82 -15.63
C ILE A 88 2.90 6.46 -15.92
N GLY A 89 2.15 5.57 -16.59
CA GLY A 89 2.61 4.24 -16.94
C GLY A 89 2.01 3.13 -16.09
N ASN A 90 2.67 1.98 -16.06
CA ASN A 90 2.26 0.81 -15.27
C ASN A 90 3.08 0.73 -13.99
N LEU A 91 2.57 0.03 -12.97
CA LEU A 91 3.33 -0.26 -11.75
C LEU A 91 4.17 -1.53 -11.92
N ASP A 92 5.46 -1.45 -11.58
CA ASP A 92 6.35 -2.60 -11.59
C ASP A 92 6.21 -3.45 -10.31
N VAL A 93 5.98 -2.79 -9.17
CA VAL A 93 5.80 -3.43 -7.87
C VAL A 93 4.57 -2.86 -7.17
N ILE A 94 3.69 -3.73 -6.70
CA ILE A 94 2.58 -3.37 -5.82
C ILE A 94 2.75 -4.13 -4.50
N PHE A 95 2.79 -3.39 -3.39
CA PHE A 95 2.92 -3.96 -2.05
C PHE A 95 1.64 -3.69 -1.25
N ASP A 96 0.82 -4.72 -1.00
CA ASP A 96 -0.36 -4.60 -0.17
C ASP A 96 -0.08 -4.97 1.28
N ALA A 97 -0.46 -4.06 2.17
CA ALA A 97 -0.50 -4.25 3.61
C ALA A 97 -1.87 -3.88 4.21
N THR A 98 -2.92 -3.81 3.38
CA THR A 98 -4.25 -3.35 3.80
C THR A 98 -5.11 -4.48 4.32
N GLY A 99 -4.94 -5.69 3.75
CA GLY A 99 -5.84 -6.82 3.98
C GLY A 99 -7.23 -6.60 3.39
N ALA A 100 -7.45 -5.58 2.55
CA ALA A 100 -8.73 -5.30 1.92
C ALA A 100 -8.83 -6.07 0.60
N SER A 101 -9.50 -7.23 0.60
CA SER A 101 -9.47 -8.18 -0.53
C SER A 101 -9.93 -7.55 -1.85
N ARG A 102 -11.02 -6.78 -1.82
CA ARG A 102 -11.54 -6.07 -3.01
C ARG A 102 -10.50 -5.13 -3.61
N LEU A 103 -9.88 -4.30 -2.76
CA LEU A 103 -8.85 -3.36 -3.19
C LEU A 103 -7.62 -4.08 -3.75
N ALA A 104 -7.19 -5.16 -3.09
CA ALA A 104 -6.04 -5.95 -3.52
C ALA A 104 -6.26 -6.55 -4.91
N PHE A 105 -7.45 -7.11 -5.20
CA PHE A 105 -7.79 -7.62 -6.52
C PHE A 105 -7.96 -6.51 -7.57
N GLU A 106 -8.62 -5.39 -7.24
CA GLU A 106 -8.72 -4.23 -8.15
C GLU A 106 -7.35 -3.67 -8.52
N ALA A 107 -6.39 -3.66 -7.59
CA ALA A 107 -5.04 -3.19 -7.84
C ALA A 107 -4.24 -4.09 -8.81
N THR A 108 -4.61 -5.36 -8.98
CA THR A 108 -3.91 -6.27 -9.93
C THR A 108 -4.02 -5.78 -11.36
N ASP A 109 -5.11 -5.07 -11.69
CA ASP A 109 -5.29 -4.47 -13.01
C ASP A 109 -4.26 -3.38 -13.31
N LEU A 110 -3.64 -2.79 -12.28
CA LEU A 110 -2.66 -1.70 -12.39
C LEU A 110 -1.24 -2.22 -12.61
N LEU A 111 -1.02 -3.50 -12.35
CA LEU A 111 0.29 -4.12 -12.46
C LEU A 111 0.73 -4.20 -13.94
N GLY A 112 1.98 -3.85 -14.18
CA GLY A 112 2.61 -3.84 -15.50
C GLY A 112 3.06 -5.20 -16.00
N PHE A 113 3.86 -5.16 -17.07
CA PHE A 113 4.59 -6.32 -17.57
C PHE A 113 5.72 -6.68 -16.63
N ASN A 114 5.90 -7.98 -16.39
CA ASN A 114 6.88 -8.54 -15.46
C ASN A 114 6.71 -8.02 -14.02
N GLY A 115 5.56 -7.43 -13.71
CA GLY A 115 5.31 -6.80 -12.43
C GLY A 115 5.11 -7.81 -11.31
N ILE A 116 5.42 -7.38 -10.09
CA ILE A 116 5.30 -8.18 -8.87
C ILE A 116 4.25 -7.55 -7.95
N PHE A 117 3.24 -8.32 -7.59
CA PHE A 117 2.31 -7.99 -6.52
C PHE A 117 2.68 -8.79 -5.26
N VAL A 118 3.01 -8.10 -4.17
CA VAL A 118 3.23 -8.70 -2.85
C VAL A 118 2.02 -8.48 -1.96
N TRP A 119 1.38 -9.57 -1.52
CA TRP A 119 0.32 -9.55 -0.52
C TRP A 119 0.89 -9.89 0.86
N THR A 120 0.92 -8.89 1.74
CA THR A 120 1.24 -9.06 3.18
C THR A 120 0.05 -8.74 4.08
N GLY A 121 -0.95 -8.04 3.56
CA GLY A 121 -2.22 -7.80 4.23
C GLY A 121 -2.99 -9.10 4.38
N ILE A 122 -3.39 -9.43 5.61
CA ILE A 122 -4.21 -10.60 5.89
C ILE A 122 -5.67 -10.15 6.01
N PRO A 123 -6.57 -10.59 5.11
CA PRO A 123 -7.98 -10.27 5.23
C PRO A 123 -8.57 -10.86 6.51
N GLY A 124 -9.30 -10.03 7.26
CA GLY A 124 -10.23 -10.51 8.28
C GLY A 124 -11.48 -11.13 7.65
N ARG A 125 -12.55 -11.28 8.45
CA ARG A 125 -13.86 -11.66 7.91
C ARG A 125 -14.37 -10.56 6.97
N GLN A 126 -14.54 -10.89 5.70
CA GLN A 126 -15.03 -10.00 4.65
C GLN A 126 -15.99 -10.78 3.75
N ASP A 127 -16.87 -10.05 3.07
CA ASP A 127 -17.74 -10.63 2.06
C ASP A 127 -16.93 -11.15 0.86
N PRO A 128 -17.44 -12.16 0.14
CA PRO A 128 -16.87 -12.58 -1.12
C PRO A 128 -16.70 -11.41 -2.11
N VAL A 129 -15.66 -11.50 -2.92
CA VAL A 129 -15.40 -10.53 -4.00
C VAL A 129 -15.56 -11.24 -5.33
N ASP A 130 -16.48 -10.74 -6.16
CA ASP A 130 -16.58 -11.18 -7.54
C ASP A 130 -15.41 -10.65 -8.35
N ILE A 131 -14.73 -11.56 -9.05
CA ILE A 131 -13.59 -11.24 -9.92
C ILE A 131 -13.84 -11.76 -11.34
N ASN A 132 -13.39 -11.01 -12.34
CA ASN A 132 -13.33 -11.52 -13.71
C ASN A 132 -12.09 -12.43 -13.84
N ALA A 133 -12.25 -13.71 -13.47
CA ALA A 133 -11.17 -14.68 -13.43
C ALA A 133 -10.49 -14.88 -14.80
N GLY A 134 -11.24 -14.77 -15.91
CA GLY A 134 -10.69 -14.90 -17.26
C GLY A 134 -9.73 -13.76 -17.61
N THR A 135 -10.15 -12.51 -17.39
CA THR A 135 -9.29 -11.33 -17.61
C THR A 135 -8.10 -11.33 -16.64
N PHE A 136 -8.32 -11.71 -15.38
CA PHE A 136 -7.25 -11.83 -14.39
C PHE A 136 -6.18 -12.83 -14.84
N MET A 137 -6.57 -14.06 -15.18
CA MET A 137 -5.64 -15.09 -15.64
C MET A 137 -4.91 -14.67 -16.93
N GLN A 138 -5.62 -14.07 -17.88
CA GLN A 138 -5.02 -13.57 -19.11
C GLN A 138 -3.95 -12.51 -18.83
N ASN A 139 -4.22 -11.56 -17.93
CA ASN A 139 -3.25 -10.55 -17.52
C ASN A 139 -2.01 -11.21 -16.91
N VAL A 140 -2.20 -12.15 -15.98
CA VAL A 140 -1.07 -12.83 -15.32
C VAL A 140 -0.16 -13.52 -16.34
N VAL A 141 -0.75 -14.27 -17.27
CA VAL A 141 -0.01 -15.02 -18.29
C VAL A 141 0.63 -14.09 -19.33
N LEU A 142 -0.15 -13.22 -19.97
CA LEU A 142 0.34 -12.42 -21.10
C LEU A 142 1.30 -11.30 -20.67
N LYS A 143 1.20 -10.85 -19.42
CA LYS A 143 2.08 -9.82 -18.86
C LYS A 143 3.22 -10.41 -18.01
N ASN A 144 3.34 -11.74 -17.88
CA ASN A 144 4.34 -12.39 -17.02
C ASN A 144 4.34 -11.87 -15.57
N GLN A 145 3.16 -11.69 -14.97
CA GLN A 145 3.05 -11.13 -13.62
C GLN A 145 3.25 -12.17 -12.53
N ASN A 146 3.82 -11.74 -11.40
CA ASN A 146 3.99 -12.56 -10.22
C ASN A 146 3.10 -12.04 -9.09
N LEU A 147 2.32 -12.91 -8.47
CA LEU A 147 1.50 -12.62 -7.31
C LEU A 147 2.00 -13.48 -6.15
N VAL A 148 2.53 -12.84 -5.11
CA VAL A 148 3.23 -13.52 -4.02
C VAL A 148 2.63 -13.14 -2.68
N GLY A 149 2.10 -14.12 -1.97
CA GLY A 149 1.76 -13.98 -0.56
C GLY A 149 3.02 -14.17 0.30
N SER A 150 3.25 -13.27 1.25
CA SER A 150 4.38 -13.38 2.18
C SER A 150 3.95 -13.16 3.63
N VAL A 151 4.46 -14.00 4.52
CA VAL A 151 4.25 -13.95 5.96
C VAL A 151 5.55 -14.33 6.67
N ASN A 152 5.79 -13.68 7.81
CA ASN A 152 7.01 -13.86 8.59
C ASN A 152 8.28 -13.48 7.82
N ALA A 153 9.45 -13.72 8.41
CA ALA A 153 10.74 -13.39 7.82
C ALA A 153 11.85 -14.31 8.38
N GLY A 154 12.94 -14.48 7.62
CA GLY A 154 14.14 -15.20 8.03
C GLY A 154 15.16 -14.31 8.72
N HIS A 155 16.21 -14.91 9.27
CA HIS A 155 17.26 -14.20 10.03
C HIS A 155 17.90 -13.02 9.27
N GLU A 156 18.18 -13.20 7.99
CA GLU A 156 18.79 -12.15 7.16
C GLU A 156 17.86 -10.96 6.92
N ASP A 157 16.54 -11.18 6.91
CA ASP A 157 15.56 -10.10 6.81
C ASP A 157 15.57 -9.21 8.06
N PHE A 158 15.78 -9.79 9.25
CA PHE A 158 15.95 -9.01 10.48
C PHE A 158 17.23 -8.18 10.45
N ARG A 159 18.34 -8.71 9.93
CA ARG A 159 19.56 -7.92 9.74
C ARG A 159 19.33 -6.75 8.78
N SER A 160 18.67 -7.03 7.65
CA SER A 160 18.32 -5.99 6.67
C SER A 160 17.40 -4.94 7.26
N ALA A 161 16.43 -5.32 8.10
CA ALA A 161 15.55 -4.37 8.79
C ALA A 161 16.33 -3.42 9.71
N ILE A 162 17.31 -3.92 10.47
CA ILE A 162 18.17 -3.08 11.31
C ILE A 162 18.98 -2.09 10.45
N GLN A 163 19.53 -2.55 9.32
CA GLN A 163 20.27 -1.68 8.40
C GLN A 163 19.38 -0.57 7.84
N ASN A 164 18.21 -0.92 7.29
CA ASN A 164 17.27 0.06 6.72
C ASN A 164 16.80 1.09 7.76
N LEU A 165 16.60 0.67 9.01
CA LEU A 165 16.27 1.58 10.11
C LEU A 165 17.46 2.47 10.49
N GLY A 166 18.69 1.97 10.40
CA GLY A 166 19.91 2.75 10.65
C GLY A 166 20.19 3.82 9.59
N GLU A 167 19.62 3.68 8.39
CA GLU A 167 19.73 4.64 7.29
C GLU A 167 18.73 5.81 7.39
N LEU A 168 17.83 5.80 8.38
CA LEU A 168 16.87 6.88 8.59
C LEU A 168 17.57 8.21 8.85
N SER A 169 17.13 9.27 8.15
CA SER A 169 17.60 10.62 8.42
C SER A 169 17.28 11.06 9.86
N GLN A 170 18.05 12.00 10.39
CA GLN A 170 17.79 12.55 11.72
C GLN A 170 16.38 13.17 11.81
N SER A 171 15.96 13.94 10.79
CA SER A 171 14.64 14.57 10.76
C SER A 171 13.50 13.55 10.77
N LEU A 172 13.70 12.40 10.10
CA LEU A 172 12.71 11.33 10.10
C LEU A 172 12.71 10.56 11.43
N ASN A 173 13.87 10.36 12.05
CA ASN A 173 13.96 9.82 13.41
C ASN A 173 13.23 10.72 14.42
N GLU A 174 13.41 12.04 14.34
CA GLU A 174 12.71 13.01 15.19
C GLU A 174 11.19 13.01 14.92
N LEU A 175 10.76 12.82 13.67
CA LEU A 175 9.35 12.69 13.31
C LEU A 175 8.71 11.40 13.86
N LEU A 176 9.43 10.27 13.83
CA LEU A 176 8.91 8.95 14.20
C LEU A 176 8.97 8.68 15.70
N SER A 177 10.00 9.17 16.39
CA SER A 177 10.23 8.94 17.83
C SER A 177 9.00 9.22 18.71
N PRO A 178 8.30 10.37 18.58
CA PRO A 178 7.12 10.64 19.42
C PRO A 178 5.92 9.75 19.09
N LEU A 179 5.93 9.05 17.95
CA LEU A 179 4.86 8.16 17.51
C LEU A 179 5.02 6.74 18.06
N ILE A 180 6.14 6.46 18.73
CA ILE A 180 6.39 5.20 19.45
C ILE A 180 6.04 5.41 20.92
N LYS A 181 4.86 4.96 21.33
CA LYS A 181 4.44 5.06 22.72
C LYS A 181 5.01 3.91 23.54
N ARG A 182 5.70 4.24 24.63
CA ARG A 182 6.31 3.26 25.54
C ARG A 182 5.52 3.13 26.83
N TYR A 183 5.30 1.89 27.24
CA TYR A 183 4.65 1.50 28.49
C TYR A 183 5.66 0.74 29.35
N THR A 184 5.57 0.88 30.66
CA THR A 184 6.30 0.01 31.59
C THR A 184 5.64 -1.37 31.64
N VAL A 185 6.36 -2.38 32.14
CA VAL A 185 5.87 -3.77 32.20
C VAL A 185 4.58 -3.89 33.01
N ASP A 186 4.43 -3.15 34.13
CA ASP A 186 3.22 -3.13 34.95
C ASP A 186 1.98 -2.56 34.22
N LYS A 187 2.20 -1.86 33.11
CA LYS A 187 1.15 -1.26 32.27
C LYS A 187 0.80 -2.10 31.03
N TYR A 188 1.16 -3.38 31.02
CA TYR A 188 0.84 -4.28 29.88
C TYR A 188 -0.67 -4.36 29.61
N ALA A 189 -1.51 -4.33 30.65
CA ALA A 189 -2.96 -4.40 30.51
C ALA A 189 -3.52 -3.17 29.78
N ASP A 190 -3.02 -1.97 30.10
CA ASP A 190 -3.39 -0.73 29.41
C ASP A 190 -3.03 -0.81 27.93
N LEU A 191 -1.90 -1.43 27.58
CA LEU A 191 -1.49 -1.63 26.19
C LEU A 191 -2.36 -2.65 25.44
N LEU A 192 -2.66 -3.81 26.05
CA LEU A 192 -3.28 -4.93 25.37
C LEU A 192 -4.82 -4.88 25.35
N LEU A 193 -5.43 -4.21 26.34
CA LEU A 193 -6.88 -4.25 26.54
C LEU A 193 -7.58 -2.93 26.22
N GLN A 194 -6.87 -1.81 26.19
CA GLN A 194 -7.46 -0.52 25.85
C GLN A 194 -7.33 -0.20 24.36
N PRO A 195 -8.23 0.63 23.81
CA PRO A 195 -8.08 1.13 22.46
C PRO A 195 -6.72 1.84 22.25
N PRO A 196 -6.12 1.75 21.05
CA PRO A 196 -4.91 2.48 20.74
C PRO A 196 -5.09 3.98 20.95
N VAL A 197 -4.08 4.62 21.55
CA VAL A 197 -4.07 6.07 21.70
C VAL A 197 -3.95 6.72 20.32
N ALA A 198 -4.76 7.75 20.07
CA ALA A 198 -4.70 8.53 18.85
C ALA A 198 -3.27 8.99 18.57
N ASN A 199 -2.90 9.11 17.29
CA ASN A 199 -1.57 9.57 16.88
C ASN A 199 -0.41 8.68 17.36
N THR A 200 -0.66 7.41 17.70
CA THR A 200 0.38 6.41 17.98
C THR A 200 0.57 5.50 16.78
N LEU A 201 1.81 5.40 16.27
CA LEU A 201 2.14 4.47 15.18
C LEU A 201 2.47 3.07 15.70
N LYS A 202 3.18 3.00 16.82
CA LYS A 202 3.60 1.75 17.45
C LYS A 202 3.59 1.92 18.96
N SER A 203 3.08 0.92 19.65
CA SER A 203 3.22 0.82 21.10
C SER A 203 4.23 -0.26 21.47
N ALA A 204 5.00 -0.04 22.53
CA ALA A 204 6.00 -0.97 23.03
C ALA A 204 6.00 -1.05 24.55
N ILE A 205 6.34 -2.22 25.09
CA ILE A 205 6.68 -2.40 26.51
C ILE A 205 8.19 -2.19 26.65
N SER A 206 8.59 -1.41 27.65
CA SER A 206 9.98 -1.17 28.00
C SER A 206 10.34 -1.98 29.23
N PHE A 207 11.42 -2.75 29.12
CA PHE A 207 12.03 -3.49 30.21
C PHE A 207 13.20 -2.63 30.71
N SER A 208 13.12 -2.20 31.97
CA SER A 208 14.20 -1.52 32.69
C SER A 208 15.21 -2.51 33.24
#